data_AF-A0A951L2H0-F1
#
_entry.id   AF-A0A951L2H0-F1
#
_cell.length_a   1.000
_cell.length_b   1.000
_cell.length_c   1.000
_cell.angle_alpha   90.00
_cell.angle_beta   90.00
_cell.angle_gamma   90.00
#
_symmetry.space_group_name_H-M   'P 1'
#
loop_
_entity.id
_entity.type
_entity.pdbx_description
1 polymer ?
#
loop_
_entity_poly.entity_id
_entity_poly.type
_entity_poly.pdbx_seq_one_letter_code
_entity_poly.pdbx_strand_id
1 'polypeptide(L)'
;MSEAGNLFALLRQSAEPDAARAIEELLRDAPDRALSRINVIDFARQSGVDEERAIAAFLHAARLGLFELSWNVLCPGCGGVLDTSTTLKSVNKDEYD
;
A
#
# COMPACT_ATOMS: atom_id res chain seq x y z
N MET A 1 -21.47 -6.05 13.31
CA MET A 1 -20.33 -6.05 12.37
C MET A 1 -19.36 -4.99 12.83
N SER A 2 -18.08 -5.32 12.98
CA SER A 2 -17.07 -4.29 13.25
C SER A 2 -16.86 -3.42 12.01
N GLU A 3 -16.49 -2.17 12.21
CA GLU A 3 -16.19 -1.21 11.14
C GLU A 3 -15.16 -1.77 10.13
N ALA A 4 -14.09 -2.40 10.63
CA ALA A 4 -13.09 -3.08 9.81
C ALA A 4 -13.68 -4.21 8.95
N GLY A 5 -14.65 -4.97 9.46
CA GLY A 5 -15.31 -6.03 8.70
C GLY A 5 -16.08 -5.52 7.48
N ASN A 6 -16.66 -4.32 7.57
CA ASN A 6 -17.34 -3.67 6.44
C ASN A 6 -16.34 -3.20 5.39
N LEU A 7 -15.20 -2.63 5.81
CA LEU A 7 -14.14 -2.19 4.89
C LEU A 7 -13.54 -3.36 4.09
N PHE A 8 -13.32 -4.52 4.73
CA PHE A 8 -12.88 -5.73 4.04
C PHE A 8 -13.91 -6.25 3.03
N ALA A 9 -15.20 -6.20 3.38
CA ALA A 9 -16.26 -6.56 2.43
C ALA A 9 -16.29 -5.65 1.19
N LEU A 10 -16.01 -4.34 1.36
CA LEU A 10 -15.90 -3.39 0.25
C LEU A 10 -14.63 -3.62 -0.57
N LEU A 11 -13.51 -3.96 0.07
CA LEU A 11 -12.26 -4.27 -0.62
C LEU A 11 -12.42 -5.48 -1.55
N ARG A 12 -13.03 -6.57 -1.07
CA ARG A 12 -13.31 -7.76 -1.90
C ARG A 12 -14.20 -7.49 -3.12
N GLN A 13 -15.04 -6.45 -3.07
CA GLN A 13 -15.91 -6.06 -4.18
C GLN A 13 -15.20 -5.15 -5.20
N SER A 14 -14.11 -4.50 -4.81
CA SER A 14 -13.47 -3.43 -5.60
C SER A 14 -12.05 -3.76 -6.06
N ALA A 15 -11.41 -4.79 -5.49
CA ALA A 15 -10.08 -5.24 -5.85
C ALA A 15 -10.09 -6.68 -6.35
N GLU A 16 -8.96 -7.09 -6.93
CA GLU A 16 -8.78 -8.48 -7.35
C GLU A 16 -8.82 -9.45 -6.14
N PRO A 17 -9.45 -10.64 -6.25
CA PRO A 17 -9.75 -11.46 -5.07
C PRO A 17 -8.54 -11.95 -4.27
N ASP A 18 -7.45 -12.34 -4.93
CA ASP A 18 -6.24 -12.81 -4.25
C ASP A 18 -5.49 -11.65 -3.61
N ALA A 19 -5.42 -10.50 -4.28
CA ALA A 19 -4.86 -9.28 -3.73
C ALA A 19 -5.65 -8.78 -2.50
N ALA A 20 -6.99 -8.76 -2.58
CA ALA A 20 -7.85 -8.37 -1.47
C ALA A 20 -7.67 -9.31 -0.27
N ARG A 21 -7.65 -10.63 -0.51
CA ARG A 21 -7.43 -11.63 0.54
C ARG A 21 -6.06 -11.46 1.20
N ALA A 22 -4.99 -11.27 0.42
CA ALA A 22 -3.65 -11.08 0.95
C ALA A 22 -3.53 -9.80 1.79
N ILE A 23 -4.22 -8.71 1.40
CA ILE A 23 -4.29 -7.48 2.20
C ILE A 23 -5.04 -7.71 3.52
N GLU A 24 -6.13 -8.46 3.50
CA GLU A 24 -6.87 -8.79 4.73
C GLU A 24 -6.04 -9.64 5.69
N GLU A 25 -5.31 -10.63 5.18
CA GLU A 25 -4.36 -11.45 5.94
C GLU A 25 -3.25 -10.57 6.55
N LEU A 26 -2.68 -9.66 5.76
CA LEU A 26 -1.68 -8.69 6.23
C LEU A 26 -2.23 -7.85 7.40
N LEU A 27 -3.40 -7.24 7.24
CA LEU A 27 -3.98 -6.35 8.26
C LEU A 27 -4.42 -7.08 9.54
N ARG A 28 -4.71 -8.38 9.45
CA ARG A 28 -5.14 -9.18 10.60
C ARG A 28 -3.97 -9.74 11.39
N ASP A 29 -2.97 -10.26 10.69
CA ASP A 29 -1.99 -11.18 11.30
C ASP A 29 -0.57 -10.58 11.37
N ALA A 30 -0.29 -9.52 10.61
CA ALA A 30 1.04 -8.92 10.61
C ALA A 30 1.30 -8.09 11.88
N PRO A 31 2.56 -8.05 12.36
CA PRO A 31 2.93 -7.16 13.45
C PRO A 31 2.87 -5.70 12.99
N ASP A 32 2.57 -4.76 13.89
CA ASP A 32 2.45 -3.32 13.60
C ASP A 32 3.59 -2.75 12.76
N ARG A 33 4.83 -3.20 13.01
CA ARG A 33 6.02 -2.77 12.26
C ARG A 33 5.93 -3.08 10.76
N ALA A 34 5.25 -4.15 10.38
CA ALA A 34 5.07 -4.57 9.00
C ALA A 34 3.94 -3.81 8.29
N LEU A 35 3.09 -3.12 9.07
CA LEU A 35 2.04 -2.24 8.55
C LEU A 35 2.54 -0.81 8.33
N SER A 36 3.73 -0.48 8.84
CA SER A 36 4.39 0.80 8.61
C SER A 36 5.15 0.79 7.29
N ARG A 37 4.92 1.81 6.45
CA ARG A 37 5.64 2.03 5.17
C ARG A 37 5.70 0.77 4.29
N ILE A 38 4.54 0.17 4.04
CA ILE A 38 4.43 -1.05 3.25
C ILE A 38 5.01 -0.82 1.85
N ASN A 39 5.97 -1.65 1.47
CA ASN A 39 6.43 -1.75 0.09
C ASN A 39 5.52 -2.70 -0.68
N VAL A 40 4.64 -2.15 -1.51
CA VAL A 40 3.64 -2.93 -2.26
C VAL A 40 4.29 -3.92 -3.24
N ILE A 41 5.47 -3.59 -3.78
CA ILE A 41 6.20 -4.46 -4.72
C ILE A 41 6.77 -5.68 -3.98
N ASP A 42 7.35 -5.46 -2.80
CA ASP A 42 7.84 -6.57 -1.97
C ASP A 42 6.67 -7.41 -1.43
N PHE A 43 5.55 -6.78 -1.07
CA PHE A 43 4.33 -7.47 -0.69
C PHE A 43 3.82 -8.38 -1.81
N ALA A 44 3.74 -7.90 -3.05
CA ALA A 44 3.29 -8.67 -4.20
C ALA A 44 4.15 -9.93 -4.39
N ARG A 45 5.49 -9.76 -4.34
CA ARG A 45 6.44 -10.87 -4.42
C ARG A 45 6.27 -11.90 -3.30
N GLN A 46 6.08 -11.45 -2.06
CA GLN A 46 5.95 -12.34 -0.90
C GLN A 46 4.61 -13.08 -0.87
N SER A 47 3.54 -12.43 -1.31
CA SER A 47 2.18 -13.00 -1.36
C SER A 47 1.90 -13.82 -2.62
N GLY A 48 2.78 -13.76 -3.63
CA GLY A 48 2.58 -14.43 -4.92
C GLY A 48 1.49 -13.79 -5.78
N VAL A 49 1.09 -12.55 -5.44
CA VAL A 49 0.11 -11.77 -6.19
C VAL A 49 0.84 -11.01 -7.29
N ASP A 50 0.19 -10.88 -8.45
CA ASP A 50 0.69 -10.03 -9.53
C ASP A 50 0.88 -8.58 -9.05
N GLU A 51 1.98 -7.96 -9.49
CA GLU A 51 2.40 -6.64 -9.01
C GLU A 51 1.36 -5.55 -9.32
N GLU A 52 0.80 -5.53 -10.53
CA GLU A 52 -0.20 -4.53 -10.92
C GLU A 52 -1.50 -4.73 -10.13
N ARG A 53 -1.91 -5.98 -9.92
CA ARG A 53 -3.10 -6.31 -9.11
C ARG A 53 -2.91 -5.89 -7.65
N ALA A 54 -1.73 -6.12 -7.08
CA ALA A 54 -1.41 -5.69 -5.73
C ALA A 54 -1.45 -4.15 -5.61
N ILE A 55 -0.81 -3.43 -6.53
CA ILE A 55 -0.85 -1.96 -6.57
C ILE A 55 -2.29 -1.45 -6.66
N ALA A 56 -3.08 -1.99 -7.59
CA ALA A 56 -4.48 -1.60 -7.75
C ALA A 56 -5.28 -1.84 -6.45
N ALA A 57 -5.09 -3.00 -5.81
CA ALA A 57 -5.77 -3.33 -4.56
C ALA A 57 -5.40 -2.38 -3.41
N PHE A 58 -4.12 -2.02 -3.25
CA PHE A 58 -3.70 -1.03 -2.26
C PHE A 58 -4.28 0.36 -2.53
N LEU A 59 -4.40 0.77 -3.80
CA LEU A 59 -5.07 2.03 -4.16
C LEU A 59 -6.57 2.01 -3.81
N HIS A 60 -7.26 0.89 -4.05
CA HIS A 60 -8.64 0.72 -3.61
C HIS A 60 -8.76 0.75 -2.09
N ALA A 61 -7.89 0.03 -1.37
CA ALA A 61 -7.85 0.00 0.08
C ALA A 61 -7.57 1.39 0.68
N ALA A 62 -6.65 2.17 0.10
CA ALA A 62 -6.40 3.54 0.51
C ALA A 62 -7.63 4.44 0.33
N ARG A 63 -8.35 4.30 -0.79
CA ARG A 63 -9.61 5.05 -1.02
C ARG A 63 -10.73 4.65 -0.06
N LEU A 64 -10.72 3.41 0.43
CA LEU A 64 -11.64 2.93 1.47
C LEU A 64 -11.21 3.35 2.89
N GLY A 65 -10.03 3.96 3.05
CA GLY A 65 -9.51 4.39 4.35
C GLY A 65 -8.79 3.29 5.15
N LEU A 66 -8.48 2.14 4.54
CA LEU A 66 -7.68 1.08 5.17
C LEU A 66 -6.19 1.43 5.25
N PHE A 67 -5.70 2.24 4.30
CA PHE A 67 -4.33 2.73 4.25
C PHE A 67 -4.28 4.21 3.94
N GLU A 68 -3.17 4.84 4.31
CA GLU A 68 -2.83 6.19 3.87
C GLU A 68 -1.79 6.09 2.75
N LEU A 69 -2.05 6.79 1.63
CA LEU A 69 -1.15 6.81 0.49
C LEU A 69 -0.32 8.09 0.54
N SER A 70 0.99 7.94 0.65
CA SER A 70 1.96 9.03 0.57
C SER A 70 2.99 8.79 -0.53
N TRP A 71 3.29 9.83 -1.32
CA TRP A 71 4.35 9.80 -2.34
C TRP A 71 5.63 10.35 -1.72
N ASN A 72 6.45 9.47 -1.15
CA ASN A 72 7.68 9.85 -0.46
C ASN A 72 8.91 9.58 -1.32
N VAL A 73 9.81 10.56 -1.42
CA VAL A 73 11.17 10.36 -1.94
C VAL A 73 12.06 9.95 -0.78
N LEU A 74 12.71 8.79 -0.88
CA LEU A 74 13.52 8.24 0.20
C LEU A 74 15.02 8.40 -0.08
N CYS A 75 15.78 8.77 0.95
CA CYS A 75 17.24 8.78 0.88
C CYS A 75 17.77 7.33 0.77
N PRO A 76 18.58 7.00 -0.24
CA PRO A 76 19.10 5.64 -0.42
C PRO A 76 20.10 5.23 0.68
N GLY A 77 20.67 6.19 1.43
CA GLY A 77 21.62 5.92 2.50
C GLY A 77 20.96 5.61 3.85
N CYS A 78 20.05 6.48 4.31
CA CYS A 78 19.46 6.37 5.66
C CYS A 78 17.98 5.94 5.67
N GLY A 79 17.30 5.86 4.52
CA GLY A 79 15.86 5.56 4.44
C GLY A 79 14.95 6.65 4.98
N GLY A 80 15.50 7.84 5.27
CA GLY A 80 14.74 9.03 5.64
C GLY A 80 13.90 9.56 4.48
N VAL A 81 12.80 10.24 4.79
CA VAL A 81 11.97 10.93 3.79
C VAL A 81 12.64 12.27 3.48
N LEU A 82 13.05 12.44 2.22
CA LEU A 82 13.64 13.68 1.71
C LEU A 82 12.55 14.69 1.34
N ASP A 83 11.49 14.19 0.72
CA ASP A 83 10.32 14.98 0.33
C ASP A 83 9.04 14.14 0.31
N THR A 84 7.89 14.79 0.50
CA THR A 84 6.55 14.19 0.40
C THR A 84 5.69 15.01 -0.55
N SER A 85 5.19 14.36 -1.59
CA SER A 85 4.35 14.96 -2.61
C SER A 85 2.89 14.55 -2.47
N THR A 86 1.97 15.46 -2.82
CA THR A 86 0.52 15.16 -2.86
C THR A 86 0.17 14.21 -4.01
N THR A 87 0.95 14.20 -5.10
CA THR A 87 0.73 13.32 -6.25
C THR A 87 2.06 12.81 -6.80
N LEU A 88 2.08 11.64 -7.43
CA LEU A 88 3.29 11.14 -8.09
C LEU A 88 3.81 12.09 -9.19
N LYS A 89 2.91 12.84 -9.85
CA LYS A 89 3.26 13.76 -10.94
C LYS A 89 4.05 14.98 -10.49
N SER A 90 4.02 15.32 -9.20
CA SER A 90 4.79 16.47 -8.68
C SER A 90 6.23 16.12 -8.32
N VAL A 91 6.61 14.85 -8.37
CA VAL A 91 7.99 14.43 -8.09
C VAL A 91 8.88 14.80 -9.27
N ASN A 92 9.82 15.72 -9.04
CA ASN A 92 10.82 16.14 -10.03
C ASN A 92 12.11 15.34 -9.84
N LYS A 93 12.41 14.42 -10.78
CA LYS A 93 13.60 13.56 -10.67
C LYS A 93 14.91 14.36 -10.67
N ASP A 94 14.97 15.46 -11.43
CA ASP A 94 16.20 16.24 -11.62
C ASP A 94 16.69 16.92 -10.31
N GLU A 95 15.83 17.02 -9.30
CA GLU A 95 16.19 17.55 -7.97
C GLU A 95 16.93 16.52 -7.08
N TYR A 96 16.99 15.25 -7.50
CA TYR A 96 17.53 14.14 -6.70
C TYR A 96 18.61 13.32 -7.41
N ASP A 97 18.96 13.65 -8.66
CA ASP A 97 20.09 13.08 -9.42
C ASP A 97 21.42 13.77 -9.05
#